data_AF-A0A377UW34-F1
#
_entry.id   AF-A0A377UW34-F1
#
_cell.length_a   1.000
_cell.length_b   1.000
_cell.length_c   1.000
_cell.angle_alpha   90.00
_cell.angle_beta   90.00
_cell.angle_gamma   90.00
#
_symmetry.space_group_name_H-M   'P 1'
#
loop_
_entity.id
_entity.type
_entity.pdbx_description
1 polymer ?
#
loop_
_entity_poly.entity_id
_entity_poly.type
_entity_poly.pdbx_seq_one_letter_code
_entity_poly.pdbx_strand_id
1 'polypeptide(L)'
;MCLIPTTIGGLLSAIGVAGMSRMLGANVIATSGRAVEAAGDVDVLLLDKTGTITLGNRQASAFLPARGVEERTLADAAQLSSLADETP
;
A
#
# COMPACT_ATOMS: atom_id res chain seq x y z
N MET A 1 -22.71 -21.94 -31.95
CA MET A 1 -22.02 -21.05 -30.99
C MET A 1 -20.53 -20.98 -31.37
N CYS A 2 -20.17 -20.32 -32.48
CA CYS A 2 -18.76 -20.18 -32.89
C CYS A 2 -18.40 -18.76 -33.37
N LEU A 3 -19.39 -17.88 -33.53
CA LEU A 3 -19.20 -16.52 -34.07
C LEU A 3 -19.47 -15.43 -33.03
N ILE A 4 -20.30 -15.70 -32.03
CA ILE A 4 -20.50 -14.78 -30.90
C ILE A 4 -19.33 -14.99 -29.94
N PRO A 5 -18.61 -13.94 -29.50
CA PRO A 5 -17.45 -14.05 -28.63
C PRO A 5 -17.89 -14.31 -27.17
N THR A 6 -18.62 -15.39 -26.94
CA THR A 6 -19.20 -15.75 -25.64
C THR A 6 -18.15 -16.03 -24.58
N THR A 7 -16.97 -16.52 -24.97
CA THR A 7 -15.83 -16.72 -24.06
C THR A 7 -15.34 -15.40 -23.47
N ILE A 8 -15.06 -14.39 -24.31
CA ILE A 8 -14.58 -13.09 -23.83
C ILE A 8 -15.71 -12.35 -23.11
N GLY A 9 -16.94 -12.40 -23.64
CA GLY A 9 -18.11 -11.77 -23.02
C GLY A 9 -18.41 -12.31 -21.62
N GLY A 10 -18.23 -13.61 -21.39
CA GLY A 10 -18.41 -14.21 -20.06
C GLY A 10 -17.28 -13.89 -19.07
N LEU A 11 -16.06 -13.65 -19.56
CA LEU A 11 -14.89 -13.38 -18.71
C LEU A 11 -14.76 -11.91 -18.29
N LEU A 12 -15.33 -10.97 -19.05
CA LEU A 12 -15.19 -9.54 -18.79
C LEU A 12 -15.61 -9.16 -17.36
N SER A 13 -16.76 -9.67 -16.90
CA SER A 13 -17.26 -9.42 -15.54
C SER A 13 -16.36 -10.03 -14.46
N ALA A 14 -15.82 -11.23 -14.71
CA ALA A 14 -14.94 -11.90 -13.77
C ALA A 14 -13.61 -11.14 -13.59
N ILE A 15 -13.07 -10.56 -14.66
CA ILE A 15 -11.85 -9.75 -14.63
C ILE A 15 -12.07 -8.50 -13.76
N GLY A 16 -13.18 -7.79 -13.95
CA GLY A 16 -13.51 -6.59 -13.18
C GLY A 16 -13.60 -6.87 -11.68
N VAL A 17 -14.31 -7.93 -11.30
CA VAL A 17 -14.44 -8.33 -9.88
C VAL A 17 -13.09 -8.73 -9.29
N ALA A 18 -12.29 -9.53 -10.01
CA ALA A 18 -10.96 -9.93 -9.56
C ALA A 18 -10.02 -8.73 -9.36
N GLY A 19 -10.13 -7.70 -10.22
CA GLY A 19 -9.40 -6.44 -10.07
C GLY A 19 -9.75 -5.70 -8.78
N MET A 20 -11.05 -5.56 -8.51
CA MET A 20 -11.55 -4.90 -7.30
C MET A 20 -11.13 -5.64 -6.02
N SER A 21 -11.19 -6.98 -6.01
CA SER A 21 -10.73 -7.78 -4.86
C SER A 21 -9.26 -7.58 -4.54
N ARG A 22 -8.39 -7.42 -5.55
CA ARG A 22 -6.95 -7.14 -5.32
C ARG A 22 -6.71 -5.76 -4.70
N MET A 23 -7.50 -4.76 -5.08
CA MET A 23 -7.38 -3.41 -4.50
C MET A 23 -7.71 -3.40 -3.01
N LEU A 24 -8.78 -4.10 -2.60
CA LEU A 24 -9.11 -4.28 -1.19
C LEU A 24 -7.99 -5.00 -0.42
N GLY A 25 -7.39 -6.04 -1.01
CA GLY A 25 -6.24 -6.73 -0.42
C GLY A 25 -4.98 -5.86 -0.29
N ALA A 26 -4.87 -4.81 -1.10
CA ALA A 26 -3.80 -3.80 -1.02
C ALA A 26 -4.16 -2.62 -0.10
N ASN A 27 -5.25 -2.71 0.68
CA ASN A 27 -5.79 -1.64 1.51
C ASN A 27 -6.19 -0.38 0.74
N VAL A 28 -6.56 -0.52 -0.54
CA VAL A 28 -7.05 0.57 -1.39
C VAL A 28 -8.56 0.47 -1.53
N ILE A 29 -9.28 1.53 -1.15
CA ILE A 29 -10.72 1.64 -1.37
C ILE A 29 -10.95 2.36 -2.70
N ALA A 30 -11.38 1.61 -3.71
CA ALA A 30 -11.82 2.18 -4.98
C ALA A 30 -13.35 2.30 -5.00
N THR A 31 -13.86 3.48 -5.37
CA THR A 31 -15.30 3.76 -5.43
C THR A 31 -15.99 3.13 -6.64
N SER A 32 -15.23 2.76 -7.68
CA SER A 32 -15.72 2.08 -8.88
C SER A 32 -14.60 1.33 -9.61
N GLY A 33 -14.97 0.34 -10.43
CA GLY A 33 -14.01 -0.33 -11.33
C GLY A 33 -13.37 0.64 -12.33
N ARG A 34 -14.11 1.67 -12.77
CA ARG A 34 -13.60 2.73 -13.64
C ARG A 34 -12.44 3.51 -13.02
N ALA A 35 -12.46 3.72 -11.70
CA ALA A 35 -11.35 4.37 -11.01
C ALA A 35 -10.07 3.52 -11.07
N VAL A 36 -10.20 2.19 -11.00
CA VAL A 36 -9.08 1.25 -11.13
C VAL A 36 -8.55 1.22 -12.56
N GLU A 37 -9.44 1.20 -13.56
CA GLU A 37 -9.06 1.23 -14.98
C GLU A 37 -8.34 2.54 -15.33
N ALA A 38 -8.89 3.69 -14.92
CA ALA A 38 -8.27 4.99 -15.15
C ALA A 38 -6.90 5.12 -14.48
N ALA A 39 -6.71 4.52 -13.30
CA ALA A 39 -5.41 4.46 -12.63
C ALA A 39 -4.38 3.59 -13.38
N GLY A 40 -4.81 2.68 -14.27
CA GLY A 40 -3.93 1.91 -15.14
C GLY A 40 -3.49 2.66 -16.40
N ASP A 41 -4.18 3.75 -16.74
CA ASP A 41 -3.96 4.57 -17.94
C ASP A 41 -3.24 5.90 -17.62
N VAL A 42 -2.50 5.95 -16.50
CA VAL A 42 -1.74 7.14 -16.09
C VAL A 42 -0.30 7.09 -16.58
N ASP A 43 0.18 8.19 -17.15
CA ASP A 43 1.58 8.31 -17.58
C ASP A 43 2.53 8.69 -16.43
N VAL A 44 2.03 9.44 -15.44
CA VAL A 44 2.82 10.01 -14.34
C VAL A 44 2.10 9.83 -13.02
N LEU A 45 2.80 9.27 -12.03
CA LEU A 45 2.35 9.15 -10.65
C LEU A 45 3.07 10.17 -9.77
N LEU A 46 2.32 11.09 -9.17
CA LEU A 46 2.83 12.04 -8.18
C LEU A 46 2.58 11.48 -6.78
N LEU A 47 3.66 11.27 -6.04
CA LEU A 47 3.61 10.82 -4.65
C LEU A 47 3.82 12.03 -3.75
N ASP A 48 2.78 12.44 -3.02
CA ASP A 48 2.90 13.48 -2.02
C ASP A 48 3.59 12.92 -0.76
N LYS A 49 4.59 13.66 -0.27
CA LYS A 49 5.35 13.33 0.94
C LYS A 49 4.71 13.95 2.20
N THR A 50 3.74 14.83 2.04
CA THR A 50 3.16 15.58 3.16
C THR A 50 2.52 14.63 4.17
N GLY A 51 3.04 14.60 5.41
CA GLY A 51 2.56 13.70 6.47
C GLY A 51 3.41 12.46 6.74
N THR A 52 4.55 12.26 6.06
CA THR A 52 5.51 11.16 6.37
C THR A 52 6.97 11.59 6.22
N ILE A 53 7.90 10.92 6.92
CA ILE A 53 9.32 11.26 6.91
C ILE A 53 10.00 10.82 5.58
N THR A 54 9.48 9.79 4.87
CA THR A 54 9.98 9.27 3.56
C THR A 54 8.95 8.44 2.76
N LEU A 55 9.30 7.98 1.55
CA LEU A 55 8.58 6.98 0.75
C LEU A 55 8.37 5.64 1.50
N GLY A 56 7.34 5.59 2.35
CA GLY A 56 6.41 4.47 2.57
C GLY A 56 6.92 3.06 2.94
N ASN A 57 8.20 2.84 3.26
CA ASN A 57 8.69 1.51 3.66
C ASN A 57 9.90 1.59 4.59
N ARG A 58 9.78 2.29 5.72
CA ARG A 58 10.82 2.33 6.75
C ARG A 58 10.43 1.47 7.95
N GLN A 59 10.82 0.21 7.89
CA GLN A 59 10.89 -0.59 9.09
C GLN A 59 12.15 -0.22 9.88
N ALA A 60 12.06 -0.16 11.21
CA ALA A 60 13.23 0.00 12.06
C ALA A 60 14.23 -1.14 11.77
N SER A 61 15.39 -0.79 11.22
CA SER A 61 16.38 -1.77 10.76
C SER A 61 17.48 -2.06 11.77
N ALA A 62 17.80 -1.10 12.65
CA ALA A 62 18.80 -1.24 13.71
C ALA A 62 18.61 -0.18 14.80
N PHE A 63 18.93 -0.55 16.04
CA PHE A 63 19.07 0.36 17.17
C PHE A 63 20.55 0.74 17.32
N LEU A 64 20.88 2.03 17.23
CA LEU A 64 22.25 2.52 17.32
C LEU A 64 22.42 3.33 18.61
N PRO A 65 22.76 2.71 19.75
CA PRO A 65 22.90 3.42 21.02
C PRO A 65 24.13 4.33 21.03
N ALA A 66 24.01 5.46 21.72
CA ALA A 66 25.14 6.31 22.03
C ALA A 66 26.10 5.62 23.03
N ARG A 67 27.35 6.10 23.10
CA ARG A 67 28.36 5.52 24.00
C ARG A 67 27.88 5.54 25.45
N GLY A 68 27.86 4.36 26.08
CA GLY A 68 27.40 4.20 27.47
C GLY A 68 25.90 3.97 27.64
N VAL A 69 25.14 3.84 26.54
CA VAL A 69 23.73 3.45 26.55
C VAL A 69 23.60 2.00 26.09
N GLU A 70 22.83 1.19 26.80
CA GLU A 70 22.50 -0.16 26.35
C GLU A 70 21.44 -0.12 25.24
N GLU A 71 21.58 -1.01 24.25
CA GLU A 71 20.63 -1.12 23.14
C GLU A 71 19.19 -1.36 23.63
N ARG A 72 19.03 -2.17 24.69
CA ARG A 72 17.72 -2.44 25.30
C ARG A 72 17.06 -1.19 25.86
N THR A 73 17.83 -0.33 26.53
CA THR A 73 17.32 0.94 27.07
C THR A 73 16.88 1.89 25.95
N LEU A 74 17.63 1.92 24.85
CA LEU A 74 17.26 2.68 23.66
C LEU A 74 15.96 2.15 23.04
N ALA A 75 15.83 0.82 22.90
CA ALA A 75 14.66 0.19 22.31
C ALA A 75 13.38 0.41 23.14
N ASP A 76 13.45 0.26 24.47
CA ASP A 76 12.30 0.49 25.37
C ASP A 76 11.84 1.96 25.29
N ALA A 77 12.78 2.91 25.29
CA ALA A 77 12.45 4.33 25.17
C ALA A 77 11.89 4.68 23.79
N ALA A 78 12.46 4.12 22.71
CA ALA A 78 11.98 4.30 21.35
C ALA A 78 10.55 3.78 21.20
N GLN A 79 10.26 2.58 21.71
CA GLN A 79 8.92 2.01 21.71
C GLN A 79 7.92 2.94 22.39
N LEU A 80 8.21 3.40 23.62
CA LEU A 80 7.33 4.29 24.36
C LEU A 80 7.09 5.62 23.64
N SER A 81 8.11 6.17 22.99
CA SER A 81 7.99 7.42 22.23
C SER A 81 7.20 7.26 20.93
N SER A 82 7.28 6.09 20.30
CA SER A 82 6.59 5.76 19.05
C SER A 82 5.18 5.21 19.27
N LEU A 83 4.75 4.94 20.51
CA LEU A 83 3.38 4.48 20.79
C LEU A 83 2.28 5.43 20.29
N ALA A 84 2.57 6.73 20.23
CA ALA A 84 1.65 7.75 19.72
C ALA A 84 1.91 8.10 18.25
N ASP A 85 2.92 7.51 17.63
CA ASP A 85 3.27 7.71 16.23
C ASP A 85 2.60 6.62 15.39
N GLU A 86 1.50 6.97 14.72
CA GLU A 86 0.77 6.06 13.83
C GLU A 86 1.37 6.01 12.41
N THR A 87 2.51 6.67 12.18
CA THR A 87 3.15 6.67 10.86
C THR A 87 3.96 5.38 10.60
N PRO A 88 3.92 4.84 9.36
CA PRO A 88 4.59 3.59 8.99
C PRO A 88 6.10 3.73 8.69
#